data_AF-A0A1U9NMH8-F1
#
_entry.id   AF-A0A1U9NMH8-F1
#
_cell.length_a   1.000
_cell.length_b   1.000
_cell.length_c   1.000
_cell.angle_alpha   90.00
_cell.angle_beta   90.00
_cell.angle_gamma   90.00
#
_symmetry.space_group_name_H-M   'P 1'
#
loop_
_entity.id
_entity.type
_entity.pdbx_description
1 polymer ?
#
loop_
_entity_poly.entity_id
_entity_poly.type
_entity_poly.pdbx_seq_one_letter_code
_entity_poly.pdbx_strand_id
1 'polypeptide(L)'
;MRKLFGVVILMSFVSIGSVFAAPLLVSGDMTITEGNAIEEINAYGQANITITGGEVSKIILAQDANLDMQGGTVSTLKTFDNSTANITGGTTNYLETYCSSEVIVDNGLESSTVPTISSAKFESGICKINGGTVGEVTLGASVEVFVSGGTVNGIKRWDPIVGNPAVVILGGTLGSIDMYTGRVTCKGGQIDSLGISSIAKAEIHAGGINGLTGIPKLIEGYTFVVDDASKLPFGGDDNQPHIWGTYKNGQQFDISLPDIIYDSVQFTTKAVCTNQPDADLTGDCVVNTSDLAVFASEWLDSGLK
;
A
#
# COMPACT_ATOMS: atom_id res chain seq x y z
N MET A 1 -17.69 42.80 -0.92
CA MET A 1 -17.52 41.82 -2.01
C MET A 1 -16.20 42.09 -2.72
N ARG A 2 -15.12 41.38 -2.36
CA ARG A 2 -13.85 41.45 -3.09
C ARG A 2 -14.01 40.60 -4.36
N LYS A 3 -13.98 41.24 -5.53
CA LYS A 3 -13.99 40.53 -6.82
C LYS A 3 -12.61 39.88 -6.98
N LEU A 4 -12.53 38.56 -6.85
CA LEU A 4 -11.39 37.79 -7.35
C LEU A 4 -11.41 37.95 -8.88
N PHE A 5 -10.41 38.62 -9.43
CA PHE A 5 -10.12 38.55 -10.87
C PHE A 5 -9.41 37.22 -11.11
N GLY A 6 -10.17 36.18 -11.43
CA GLY A 6 -9.61 34.97 -12.03
C GLY A 6 -9.17 35.32 -13.45
N VAL A 7 -7.87 35.41 -13.67
CA VAL A 7 -7.32 35.50 -15.03
C VAL A 7 -7.47 34.09 -15.62
N VAL A 8 -8.50 33.89 -16.43
CA VAL A 8 -8.64 32.69 -17.26
C VAL A 8 -7.69 32.88 -18.44
N ILE A 9 -6.49 32.32 -18.31
CA ILE A 9 -5.50 32.34 -19.37
C ILE A 9 -5.77 31.13 -20.27
N LEU A 10 -6.42 31.37 -21.42
CA LEU A 10 -6.44 30.42 -22.52
C LEU A 10 -5.09 30.53 -23.26
N MET A 11 -4.04 29.90 -22.72
CA MET A 11 -2.69 29.95 -23.32
C MET A 11 -2.43 28.70 -24.16
N SER A 12 -2.58 28.84 -25.47
CA SER A 12 -1.95 27.95 -26.42
C SER A 12 -0.46 28.32 -26.55
N PHE A 13 0.40 27.44 -26.04
CA PHE A 13 1.87 27.38 -26.17
C PHE A 13 2.67 28.60 -25.67
N VAL A 14 3.20 28.50 -24.44
CA VAL A 14 4.28 29.37 -23.93
C VAL A 14 5.53 28.52 -23.70
N SER A 15 6.36 28.40 -24.73
CA SER A 15 7.75 27.93 -24.59
C SER A 15 8.62 29.14 -24.24
N ILE A 16 8.66 29.50 -22.96
CA ILE A 16 9.58 30.53 -22.44
C ILE A 16 10.11 30.03 -21.10
N GLY A 17 11.41 30.19 -20.84
CA GLY A 17 12.04 29.91 -19.54
C GLY A 17 11.55 30.88 -18.46
N SER A 18 10.27 30.83 -18.16
CA SER A 18 9.56 31.72 -17.25
C SER A 18 9.43 31.07 -15.89
N VAL A 19 9.83 31.81 -14.85
CA VAL A 19 9.51 31.49 -13.46
C VAL A 19 8.14 32.11 -13.15
N PHE A 20 7.14 31.27 -12.86
CA PHE A 20 5.85 31.75 -12.37
C PHE A 20 5.78 31.60 -10.85
N ALA A 21 5.86 32.74 -10.16
CA ALA A 21 5.83 32.81 -8.68
C ALA A 21 4.40 32.95 -8.10
N ALA A 22 3.37 32.81 -8.93
CA ALA A 22 1.97 32.88 -8.50
C ALA A 22 1.26 31.60 -8.94
N PRO A 23 0.29 31.09 -8.15
CA PRO A 23 -0.46 29.90 -8.53
C PRO A 23 -1.17 30.07 -9.87
N LEU A 24 -0.91 29.17 -10.80
CA LEU A 24 -1.58 29.11 -12.09
C LEU A 24 -2.88 28.32 -11.94
N LEU A 25 -4.00 28.95 -12.29
CA LEU A 25 -5.30 28.31 -12.35
C LEU A 25 -5.52 27.76 -13.76
N VAL A 26 -5.66 26.44 -13.89
CA VAL A 26 -5.79 25.75 -15.18
C VAL A 26 -7.14 25.06 -15.25
N SER A 27 -7.89 25.33 -16.32
CA SER A 27 -9.20 24.71 -16.60
C SER A 27 -9.28 24.09 -18.00
N GLY A 28 -8.14 23.94 -18.67
CA GLY A 28 -8.00 23.41 -20.02
C GLY A 28 -6.65 22.73 -20.17
N ASP A 29 -6.14 22.68 -21.39
CA ASP A 29 -4.88 21.98 -21.66
C ASP A 29 -3.66 22.86 -21.35
N MET A 30 -2.66 22.28 -20.69
CA MET A 30 -1.37 22.92 -20.41
C MET A 30 -0.24 21.94 -20.68
N THR A 31 0.80 22.39 -21.40
CA THR A 31 2.02 21.61 -21.61
C THR A 31 3.21 22.31 -20.96
N ILE A 32 3.98 21.56 -20.18
CA ILE A 32 5.19 21.99 -19.50
C ILE A 32 6.36 21.23 -20.10
N THR A 33 7.37 21.97 -20.54
CA THR A 33 8.56 21.42 -21.19
C THR A 33 9.81 21.79 -20.41
N GLU A 34 10.95 21.25 -20.83
CA GLU A 34 12.25 21.62 -20.29
C GLU A 34 12.47 23.14 -20.29
N GLY A 35 13.13 23.65 -19.24
CA GLY A 35 13.38 25.07 -19.04
C GLY A 35 12.24 25.84 -18.37
N ASN A 36 11.04 25.26 -18.21
CA ASN A 36 10.00 25.86 -17.39
C ASN A 36 10.24 25.61 -15.90
N ALA A 37 9.98 26.62 -15.08
CA ALA A 37 9.99 26.52 -13.62
C ALA A 37 8.70 27.15 -13.07
N ILE A 38 7.80 26.35 -12.52
CA ILE A 38 6.48 26.80 -12.05
C ILE A 38 6.35 26.53 -10.56
N GLU A 39 5.97 27.53 -9.79
CA GLU A 39 5.82 27.34 -8.34
C GLU A 39 4.58 26.50 -8.01
N GLU A 40 3.41 26.85 -8.54
CA GLU A 40 2.17 26.15 -8.21
C GLU A 40 1.19 26.12 -9.38
N ILE A 41 0.61 24.95 -9.62
CA ILE A 41 -0.49 24.73 -10.56
C ILE A 41 -1.69 24.18 -9.81
N ASN A 42 -2.84 24.81 -9.99
CA ASN A 42 -4.12 24.36 -9.50
C ASN A 42 -5.02 24.08 -10.72
N ALA A 43 -5.12 22.80 -11.10
CA ALA A 43 -5.97 22.34 -12.18
C ALA A 43 -7.33 21.87 -11.67
N TYR A 44 -8.39 22.34 -12.32
CA TYR A 44 -9.77 22.06 -11.96
C TYR A 44 -10.60 21.65 -13.17
N GLY A 45 -11.64 20.84 -12.93
CA GLY A 45 -12.53 20.38 -13.98
C GLY A 45 -11.77 19.42 -14.90
N GLN A 46 -12.12 19.40 -16.18
CA GLN A 46 -11.50 18.53 -17.19
C GLN A 46 -10.16 19.07 -17.71
N ALA A 47 -9.38 19.76 -16.86
CA ALA A 47 -8.06 20.26 -17.23
C ALA A 47 -7.11 19.10 -17.52
N ASN A 48 -6.24 19.26 -18.53
CA ASN A 48 -5.24 18.26 -18.89
C ASN A 48 -3.85 18.89 -18.85
N ILE A 49 -3.02 18.46 -17.90
CA ILE A 49 -1.63 18.89 -17.80
C ILE A 49 -0.74 17.81 -18.43
N THR A 50 0.14 18.19 -19.34
CA THR A 50 1.20 17.33 -19.86
C THR A 50 2.56 17.87 -19.43
N ILE A 51 3.42 17.04 -18.85
CA ILE A 51 4.79 17.40 -18.46
C ILE A 51 5.76 16.49 -19.20
N THR A 52 6.53 17.06 -20.11
CA THR A 52 7.62 16.36 -20.81
C THR A 52 9.00 16.74 -20.27
N GLY A 53 9.08 17.80 -19.46
CA GLY A 53 10.30 18.28 -18.82
C GLY A 53 10.02 19.45 -17.88
N GLY A 54 11.08 20.07 -17.33
CA GLY A 54 10.97 21.24 -16.46
C GLY A 54 10.78 20.91 -14.98
N GLU A 55 10.53 21.94 -14.18
CA GLU A 55 10.38 21.85 -12.73
C GLU A 55 9.07 22.50 -12.27
N VAL A 56 8.29 21.78 -11.48
CA VAL A 56 7.07 22.29 -10.84
C VAL A 56 7.14 22.03 -9.35
N SER A 57 7.04 23.07 -8.52
CA SER A 57 7.11 22.85 -7.06
C SER A 57 5.85 22.18 -6.53
N LYS A 58 4.68 22.55 -7.04
CA LYS A 58 3.41 21.98 -6.57
C LYS A 58 2.35 21.88 -7.66
N ILE A 59 1.67 20.75 -7.73
CA ILE A 59 0.49 20.54 -8.57
C ILE A 59 -0.66 20.03 -7.70
N ILE A 60 -1.82 20.67 -7.83
CA ILE A 60 -3.09 20.19 -7.30
C ILE A 60 -4.02 19.91 -8.47
N LEU A 61 -4.44 18.65 -8.60
CA LEU A 61 -5.49 18.21 -9.51
C LEU A 61 -6.78 18.03 -8.72
N ALA A 62 -7.88 18.64 -9.18
CA ALA A 62 -9.18 18.47 -8.58
C ALA A 62 -10.29 18.44 -9.64
N GLN A 63 -11.42 17.81 -9.30
CA GLN A 63 -12.65 17.77 -10.11
C GLN A 63 -12.43 17.16 -11.50
N ASP A 64 -11.99 15.90 -11.56
CA ASP A 64 -11.74 15.16 -12.82
C ASP A 64 -10.56 15.70 -13.67
N ALA A 65 -9.62 16.43 -13.05
CA ALA A 65 -8.42 16.94 -13.72
C ALA A 65 -7.40 15.83 -13.96
N ASN A 66 -6.63 15.96 -15.05
CA ASN A 66 -5.69 14.94 -15.50
C ASN A 66 -4.27 15.49 -15.57
N LEU A 67 -3.31 14.65 -15.18
CA LEU A 67 -1.88 14.85 -15.39
C LEU A 67 -1.32 13.67 -16.19
N ASP A 68 -0.56 13.97 -17.23
CA ASP A 68 0.34 13.04 -17.91
C ASP A 68 1.78 13.54 -17.77
N MET A 69 2.57 12.86 -16.95
CA MET A 69 3.96 13.19 -16.65
C MET A 69 4.89 12.15 -17.28
N GLN A 70 5.59 12.58 -18.34
CA GLN A 70 6.53 11.77 -19.10
C GLN A 70 8.00 12.12 -18.77
N GLY A 71 8.23 13.27 -18.11
CA GLY A 71 9.54 13.76 -17.70
C GLY A 71 9.45 14.90 -16.70
N GLY A 72 10.60 15.52 -16.39
CA GLY A 72 10.68 16.66 -15.47
C GLY A 72 10.62 16.28 -13.98
N THR A 73 10.47 17.30 -13.13
CA THR A 73 10.40 17.15 -11.68
C THR A 73 9.17 17.85 -11.11
N VAL A 74 8.39 17.14 -10.29
CA VAL A 74 7.28 17.69 -9.50
C VAL A 74 7.59 17.51 -8.02
N SER A 75 7.77 18.60 -7.26
CA SER A 75 8.11 18.45 -5.83
C SER A 75 6.93 17.98 -4.99
N THR A 76 5.71 18.40 -5.31
CA THR A 76 4.50 17.91 -4.62
C THR A 76 3.35 17.77 -5.61
N LEU A 77 2.78 16.58 -5.70
CA LEU A 77 1.58 16.29 -6.48
C LEU A 77 0.45 15.90 -5.55
N LYS A 78 -0.69 16.58 -5.65
CA LYS A 78 -1.91 16.23 -4.93
C LYS A 78 -3.06 15.99 -5.90
N THR A 79 -3.83 14.93 -5.68
CA THR A 79 -5.00 14.60 -6.51
C THR A 79 -6.26 14.49 -5.65
N PHE A 80 -7.34 15.15 -6.08
CA PHE A 80 -8.64 15.19 -5.41
C PHE A 80 -9.77 14.89 -6.39
N ASP A 81 -10.93 14.46 -5.88
CA ASP A 81 -12.21 14.42 -6.60
C ASP A 81 -12.12 13.77 -8.00
N ASN A 82 -11.82 12.47 -8.06
CA ASN A 82 -11.67 11.66 -9.29
C ASN A 82 -10.58 12.12 -10.28
N SER A 83 -9.62 12.94 -9.83
CA SER A 83 -8.52 13.32 -10.71
C SER A 83 -7.62 12.12 -11.02
N THR A 84 -6.97 12.14 -12.18
CA THR A 84 -6.06 11.08 -12.61
C THR A 84 -4.65 11.63 -12.81
N ALA A 85 -3.64 10.94 -12.29
CA ALA A 85 -2.24 11.23 -12.59
C ALA A 85 -1.54 10.00 -13.19
N ASN A 86 -1.16 10.11 -14.45
CA ASN A 86 -0.34 9.14 -15.16
C ASN A 86 1.12 9.61 -15.12
N ILE A 87 2.00 8.81 -14.51
CA ILE A 87 3.41 9.11 -14.33
C ILE A 87 4.20 8.02 -15.05
N THR A 88 4.66 8.33 -16.26
CA THR A 88 5.44 7.43 -17.11
C THR A 88 6.94 7.76 -17.14
N GLY A 89 7.32 8.92 -16.59
CA GLY A 89 8.71 9.33 -16.42
C GLY A 89 8.87 10.50 -15.45
N GLY A 90 10.10 10.98 -15.27
CA GLY A 90 10.45 12.07 -14.38
C GLY A 90 10.46 11.70 -12.89
N THR A 91 10.49 12.71 -12.02
CA THR A 91 10.58 12.55 -10.55
C THR A 91 9.46 13.28 -9.85
N THR A 92 8.73 12.60 -8.97
CA THR A 92 7.80 13.22 -8.01
C THR A 92 8.31 13.05 -6.59
N ASN A 93 8.60 14.12 -5.87
CA ASN A 93 9.17 13.96 -4.51
C ASN A 93 8.11 13.53 -3.50
N TYR A 94 6.92 14.11 -3.57
CA TYR A 94 5.85 13.82 -2.64
C TYR A 94 4.51 13.74 -3.36
N LEU A 95 3.83 12.60 -3.25
CA LEU A 95 2.52 12.34 -3.85
C LEU A 95 1.47 12.19 -2.75
N GLU A 96 0.37 12.93 -2.84
CA GLU A 96 -0.81 12.70 -2.01
C GLU A 96 -2.06 12.49 -2.85
N THR A 97 -2.86 11.49 -2.50
CA THR A 97 -4.07 11.12 -3.24
C THR A 97 -5.24 11.03 -2.28
N TYR A 98 -6.32 11.71 -2.65
CA TYR A 98 -7.53 11.86 -1.88
C TYR A 98 -8.76 11.49 -2.71
N CYS A 99 -9.85 11.20 -2.00
CA CYS A 99 -11.13 10.79 -2.58
C CYS A 99 -10.96 9.57 -3.52
N SER A 100 -11.74 9.51 -4.58
CA SER A 100 -11.71 8.47 -5.63
C SER A 100 -10.69 8.75 -6.74
N SER A 101 -9.63 9.51 -6.46
CA SER A 101 -8.58 9.80 -7.46
C SER A 101 -7.76 8.54 -7.79
N GLU A 102 -7.16 8.53 -8.97
CA GLU A 102 -6.32 7.43 -9.46
C GLU A 102 -4.90 7.93 -9.77
N VAL A 103 -3.89 7.16 -9.35
CA VAL A 103 -2.50 7.39 -9.76
C VAL A 103 -1.95 6.13 -10.42
N ILE A 104 -1.36 6.30 -11.59
CA ILE A 104 -0.74 5.24 -12.37
C ILE A 104 0.74 5.56 -12.54
N VAL A 105 1.60 4.68 -12.06
CA VAL A 105 3.06 4.76 -12.22
C VAL A 105 3.50 3.63 -13.14
N ASP A 106 4.04 3.98 -14.30
CA ASP A 106 4.43 3.00 -15.31
C ASP A 106 5.81 3.34 -15.85
N ASN A 107 6.61 2.35 -16.26
CA ASN A 107 7.93 2.63 -16.81
C ASN A 107 7.88 3.36 -18.16
N GLY A 108 6.71 3.46 -18.79
CA GLY A 108 6.52 4.05 -20.12
C GLY A 108 7.26 3.24 -21.18
N LEU A 109 6.57 2.74 -22.21
CA LEU A 109 7.24 2.03 -23.31
C LEU A 109 8.28 2.90 -24.03
N GLU A 110 8.15 4.24 -23.93
CA GLU A 110 8.99 5.21 -24.65
C GLU A 110 9.67 6.25 -23.73
N SER A 111 9.57 6.11 -22.41
CA SER A 111 10.22 7.06 -21.50
C SER A 111 11.71 6.78 -21.38
N SER A 112 12.55 7.79 -21.60
CA SER A 112 13.99 7.70 -21.32
C SER A 112 14.31 7.75 -19.82
N THR A 113 13.31 7.97 -18.96
CA THR A 113 13.46 8.09 -17.51
C THR A 113 12.52 7.14 -16.78
N VAL A 114 13.07 6.35 -15.86
CA VAL A 114 12.28 5.52 -14.95
C VAL A 114 11.59 6.46 -13.95
N PRO A 115 10.25 6.42 -13.81
CA PRO A 115 9.57 7.30 -12.89
C PRO A 115 10.01 6.99 -11.45
N THR A 116 10.28 8.05 -10.70
CA THR A 116 10.66 7.95 -9.29
C THR A 116 9.68 8.73 -8.42
N ILE A 117 9.11 8.08 -7.41
CA ILE A 117 8.28 8.73 -6.40
C ILE A 117 8.93 8.54 -5.03
N SER A 118 9.39 9.60 -4.37
CA SER A 118 10.15 9.43 -3.12
C SER A 118 9.27 9.02 -1.93
N SER A 119 8.04 9.56 -1.86
CA SER A 119 7.03 9.13 -0.88
C SER A 119 5.62 9.38 -1.42
N ALA A 120 4.70 8.47 -1.09
CA ALA A 120 3.30 8.58 -1.47
C ALA A 120 2.38 8.40 -0.26
N LYS A 121 1.29 9.15 -0.21
CA LYS A 121 0.23 9.00 0.79
C LYS A 121 -1.12 8.92 0.08
N PHE A 122 -1.87 7.87 0.36
CA PHE A 122 -3.21 7.68 -0.18
C PHE A 122 -4.20 7.70 0.98
N GLU A 123 -5.15 8.63 1.02
CA GLU A 123 -6.21 8.62 2.04
C GLU A 123 -7.41 7.79 1.60
N SER A 124 -7.69 7.80 0.29
CA SER A 124 -8.65 6.94 -0.42
C SER A 124 -8.25 6.83 -1.88
N GLY A 125 -8.87 5.90 -2.61
CA GLY A 125 -8.71 5.78 -4.07
C GLY A 125 -7.90 4.57 -4.49
N ILE A 126 -7.38 4.64 -5.72
CA ILE A 126 -6.66 3.53 -6.37
C ILE A 126 -5.26 3.98 -6.77
N CYS A 127 -4.25 3.20 -6.40
CA CYS A 127 -2.89 3.36 -6.86
C CYS A 127 -2.47 2.15 -7.69
N LYS A 128 -1.97 2.36 -8.90
CA LYS A 128 -1.42 1.31 -9.77
C LYS A 128 0.05 1.59 -10.01
N ILE A 129 0.91 0.65 -9.62
CA ILE A 129 2.36 0.69 -9.80
C ILE A 129 2.72 -0.46 -10.73
N ASN A 130 2.89 -0.15 -12.01
CA ASN A 130 3.27 -1.09 -13.06
C ASN A 130 4.77 -1.06 -13.37
N GLY A 131 5.46 0.00 -12.94
CA GLY A 131 6.88 0.21 -13.12
C GLY A 131 7.42 1.27 -12.17
N GLY A 132 8.66 1.68 -12.38
CA GLY A 132 9.29 2.75 -11.61
C GLY A 132 9.94 2.31 -10.32
N THR A 133 10.40 3.31 -9.59
CA THR A 133 10.79 3.20 -8.18
C THR A 133 9.88 4.10 -7.35
N VAL A 134 9.10 3.49 -6.47
CA VAL A 134 8.29 4.19 -5.47
C VAL A 134 8.93 3.95 -4.11
N GLY A 135 9.11 5.01 -3.34
CA GLY A 135 9.66 4.95 -1.99
C GLY A 135 8.63 4.42 -1.01
N GLU A 136 8.47 5.13 0.10
CA GLU A 136 7.53 4.71 1.14
C GLU A 136 6.10 5.16 0.80
N VAL A 137 5.17 4.21 0.80
CA VAL A 137 3.74 4.42 0.57
C VAL A 137 2.98 4.32 1.88
N THR A 138 2.26 5.37 2.25
CA THR A 138 1.38 5.39 3.43
C THR A 138 -0.08 5.25 3.02
N LEU A 139 -0.79 4.29 3.59
CA LEU A 139 -2.20 4.00 3.28
C LEU A 139 -3.14 4.53 4.36
N GLY A 140 -4.24 5.13 3.91
CA GLY A 140 -5.42 5.47 4.68
C GLY A 140 -6.44 4.33 4.72
N ALA A 141 -7.66 4.65 5.13
CA ALA A 141 -8.68 3.66 5.47
C ALA A 141 -9.23 2.87 4.26
N SER A 142 -9.35 3.51 3.09
CA SER A 142 -10.06 2.96 1.93
C SER A 142 -9.23 3.10 0.66
N VAL A 143 -8.06 2.48 0.65
CA VAL A 143 -7.10 2.51 -0.48
C VAL A 143 -6.91 1.12 -1.04
N GLU A 144 -6.89 1.02 -2.37
CA GLU A 144 -6.39 -0.16 -3.07
C GLU A 144 -5.07 0.17 -3.80
N VAL A 145 -4.02 -0.58 -3.50
CA VAL A 145 -2.73 -0.49 -4.19
C VAL A 145 -2.51 -1.74 -5.01
N PHE A 146 -2.26 -1.59 -6.30
CA PHE A 146 -1.91 -2.66 -7.21
C PHE A 146 -0.45 -2.51 -7.63
N VAL A 147 0.39 -3.50 -7.35
CA VAL A 147 1.79 -3.52 -7.76
C VAL A 147 1.98 -4.64 -8.78
N SER A 148 2.13 -4.31 -10.05
CA SER A 148 2.33 -5.31 -11.12
C SER A 148 3.78 -5.34 -11.66
N GLY A 149 4.59 -4.34 -11.32
CA GLY A 149 5.99 -4.24 -11.69
C GLY A 149 6.73 -3.15 -10.89
N GLY A 150 7.98 -2.86 -11.26
CA GLY A 150 8.80 -1.85 -10.59
C GLY A 150 9.31 -2.27 -9.21
N THR A 151 9.79 -1.28 -8.46
CA THR A 151 10.24 -1.43 -7.06
C THR A 151 9.45 -0.50 -6.16
N VAL A 152 8.94 -1.01 -5.05
CA VAL A 152 8.30 -0.24 -3.98
C VAL A 152 9.11 -0.47 -2.69
N ASN A 153 9.67 0.57 -2.08
CA ASN A 153 10.54 0.40 -0.92
C ASN A 153 9.79 -0.07 0.32
N GLY A 154 8.57 0.42 0.52
CA GLY A 154 7.75 0.00 1.64
C GLY A 154 6.31 0.50 1.54
N ILE A 155 5.37 -0.29 2.05
CA ILE A 155 3.98 0.08 2.22
C ILE A 155 3.67 0.02 3.71
N LYS A 156 3.20 1.13 4.28
CA LYS A 156 2.79 1.20 5.68
C LYS A 156 1.38 1.70 5.85
N ARG A 157 0.70 1.23 6.89
CA ARG A 157 -0.52 1.84 7.41
C ARG A 157 -0.28 2.32 8.82
N TRP A 158 -0.33 3.63 9.03
CA TRP A 158 -0.01 4.24 10.33
C TRP A 158 -1.21 4.32 11.29
N ASP A 159 -2.44 4.31 10.78
CA ASP A 159 -3.62 4.63 11.60
C ASP A 159 -4.50 3.39 11.94
N PRO A 160 -4.79 3.10 13.23
CA PRO A 160 -5.74 2.08 13.65
C PRO A 160 -7.22 2.38 13.31
N ILE A 161 -7.54 3.54 12.75
CA ILE A 161 -8.91 3.91 12.34
C ILE A 161 -9.52 2.87 11.39
N VAL A 162 -10.84 2.66 11.51
CA VAL A 162 -11.72 1.81 10.69
C VAL A 162 -11.42 1.94 9.20
N GLY A 163 -11.09 0.83 8.55
CA GLY A 163 -10.82 0.76 7.11
C GLY A 163 -10.18 -0.56 6.72
N ASN A 164 -10.37 -0.99 5.47
CA ASN A 164 -9.84 -2.25 4.93
C ASN A 164 -9.05 -2.00 3.64
N PRO A 165 -7.88 -1.35 3.72
CA PRO A 165 -7.02 -1.14 2.58
C PRO A 165 -6.57 -2.48 2.03
N ALA A 166 -6.47 -2.56 0.72
CA ALA A 166 -6.02 -3.73 0.02
C ALA A 166 -4.71 -3.43 -0.70
N VAL A 167 -3.72 -4.30 -0.52
CA VAL A 167 -2.49 -4.31 -1.32
C VAL A 167 -2.54 -5.57 -2.17
N VAL A 168 -2.54 -5.42 -3.48
CA VAL A 168 -2.53 -6.52 -4.45
C VAL A 168 -1.23 -6.46 -5.23
N ILE A 169 -0.40 -7.47 -5.07
CA ILE A 169 0.88 -7.59 -5.76
C ILE A 169 0.71 -8.66 -6.83
N LEU A 170 0.88 -8.27 -8.08
CA LEU A 170 0.84 -9.13 -9.27
C LEU A 170 2.25 -9.38 -9.82
N GLY A 171 3.23 -8.53 -9.46
CA GLY A 171 4.61 -8.57 -9.92
C GLY A 171 5.48 -7.50 -9.23
N GLY A 172 6.73 -7.32 -9.68
CA GLY A 172 7.66 -6.33 -9.13
C GLY A 172 8.37 -6.75 -7.84
N THR A 173 9.05 -5.80 -7.21
CA THR A 173 9.75 -5.98 -5.93
C THR A 173 9.17 -5.03 -4.88
N LEU A 174 8.90 -5.55 -3.69
CA LEU A 174 8.38 -4.79 -2.56
C LEU A 174 9.26 -5.02 -1.34
N GLY A 175 9.91 -3.97 -0.84
CA GLY A 175 10.84 -4.06 0.27
C GLY A 175 10.15 -4.45 1.58
N SER A 176 9.12 -3.70 2.00
CA SER A 176 8.36 -4.05 3.19
C SER A 176 6.87 -3.77 3.09
N ILE A 177 6.07 -4.54 3.81
CA ILE A 177 4.69 -4.18 4.15
C ILE A 177 4.57 -4.18 5.67
N ASP A 178 4.11 -3.07 6.25
CA ASP A 178 3.73 -2.97 7.66
C ASP A 178 2.28 -2.47 7.78
N MET A 179 1.35 -3.37 8.04
CA MET A 179 -0.08 -3.04 8.12
C MET A 179 -0.67 -3.35 9.50
N TYR A 180 -1.39 -2.38 10.07
CA TYR A 180 -2.19 -2.62 11.27
C TYR A 180 -3.41 -3.49 10.97
N THR A 181 -4.24 -3.10 10.00
CA THR A 181 -5.37 -3.89 9.46
C THR A 181 -5.42 -3.73 7.94
N GLY A 182 -6.08 -4.66 7.23
CA GLY A 182 -6.20 -4.67 5.77
C GLY A 182 -6.10 -6.05 5.14
N ARG A 183 -6.03 -6.08 3.81
CA ARG A 183 -5.79 -7.29 3.00
C ARG A 183 -4.50 -7.13 2.21
N VAL A 184 -3.62 -8.13 2.28
CA VAL A 184 -2.51 -8.26 1.34
C VAL A 184 -2.79 -9.47 0.47
N THR A 185 -2.75 -9.29 -0.84
CA THR A 185 -2.91 -10.34 -1.85
C THR A 185 -1.68 -10.36 -2.74
N CYS A 186 -0.76 -11.30 -2.54
CA CYS A 186 0.41 -11.44 -3.42
C CYS A 186 0.17 -12.59 -4.39
N LYS A 187 0.04 -12.32 -5.70
CA LYS A 187 -0.14 -13.29 -6.80
C LYS A 187 1.11 -13.49 -7.67
N GLY A 188 2.16 -12.73 -7.38
CA GLY A 188 3.42 -12.69 -8.12
C GLY A 188 4.35 -11.62 -7.55
N GLY A 189 5.59 -11.55 -8.05
CA GLY A 189 6.61 -10.61 -7.57
C GLY A 189 7.40 -11.10 -6.35
N GLN A 190 8.15 -10.19 -5.74
CA GLN A 190 9.00 -10.42 -4.58
C GLN A 190 8.62 -9.50 -3.41
N ILE A 191 8.51 -10.06 -2.20
CA ILE A 191 8.37 -9.29 -0.96
C ILE A 191 9.54 -9.61 -0.03
N ASP A 192 10.31 -8.60 0.40
CA ASP A 192 11.46 -8.84 1.28
C ASP A 192 11.06 -8.95 2.75
N SER A 193 10.04 -8.22 3.18
CA SER A 193 9.54 -8.21 4.57
C SER A 193 8.03 -7.97 4.64
N LEU A 194 7.32 -8.79 5.43
CA LEU A 194 5.88 -8.64 5.69
C LEU A 194 5.59 -8.66 7.19
N GLY A 195 5.18 -7.52 7.74
CA GLY A 195 4.68 -7.32 9.10
C GLY A 195 3.19 -6.95 9.09
N ILE A 196 2.38 -7.67 9.86
CA ILE A 196 0.94 -7.40 10.00
C ILE A 196 0.59 -7.49 11.47
N SER A 197 0.07 -6.43 12.08
CA SER A 197 0.07 -6.29 13.54
C SER A 197 -1.27 -6.47 14.26
N SER A 198 -2.40 -6.39 13.57
CA SER A 198 -3.77 -6.60 14.10
C SER A 198 -4.63 -7.37 13.08
N ILE A 199 -5.93 -7.54 13.33
CA ILE A 199 -6.98 -8.37 12.67
C ILE A 199 -7.08 -8.15 11.14
N ALA A 200 -5.99 -8.41 10.42
CA ALA A 200 -5.84 -8.24 9.00
C ALA A 200 -5.82 -9.63 8.38
N LYS A 201 -6.66 -9.83 7.36
CA LYS A 201 -6.63 -11.05 6.57
C LYS A 201 -5.51 -10.90 5.55
N ALA A 202 -4.34 -11.48 5.82
CA ALA A 202 -3.27 -11.59 4.84
C ALA A 202 -3.50 -12.83 3.97
N GLU A 203 -3.83 -12.66 2.69
CA GLU A 203 -4.03 -13.77 1.76
C GLU A 203 -2.84 -13.84 0.79
N ILE A 204 -1.87 -14.71 1.03
CA ILE A 204 -0.61 -14.71 0.25
C ILE A 204 -0.64 -15.75 -0.88
N HIS A 205 -1.24 -15.40 -2.00
CA HIS A 205 -1.38 -16.26 -3.18
C HIS A 205 -0.10 -16.41 -4.05
N ALA A 206 1.04 -16.85 -3.50
CA ALA A 206 2.25 -17.23 -4.25
C ALA A 206 2.85 -16.17 -5.22
N GLY A 207 3.59 -15.22 -4.64
CA GLY A 207 4.83 -14.64 -5.19
C GLY A 207 5.99 -14.98 -4.24
N GLY A 208 7.25 -14.95 -4.69
CA GLY A 208 8.40 -15.34 -3.86
C GLY A 208 8.59 -14.39 -2.68
N ILE A 209 8.37 -14.84 -1.44
CA ILE A 209 8.60 -14.02 -0.24
C ILE A 209 9.95 -14.39 0.36
N ASN A 210 10.95 -13.52 0.19
CA ASN A 210 12.31 -13.79 0.69
C ASN A 210 12.45 -13.65 2.22
N GLY A 211 11.47 -13.04 2.90
CA GLY A 211 11.45 -12.94 4.36
C GLY A 211 10.08 -12.59 4.95
N LEU A 212 9.61 -13.37 5.93
CA LEU A 212 8.45 -13.03 6.77
C LEU A 212 8.93 -12.53 8.13
N THR A 213 8.56 -11.32 8.54
CA THR A 213 9.05 -10.73 9.79
C THR A 213 7.95 -9.98 10.51
N GLY A 214 7.78 -10.21 11.81
CA GLY A 214 6.86 -9.41 12.63
C GLY A 214 5.45 -9.96 12.75
N ILE A 215 5.26 -11.28 12.57
CA ILE A 215 3.99 -11.94 12.88
C ILE A 215 3.70 -11.79 14.40
N PRO A 216 2.62 -11.14 14.81
CA PRO A 216 2.25 -11.05 16.22
C PRO A 216 1.86 -12.44 16.72
N LYS A 217 2.46 -12.84 17.84
CA LYS A 217 2.27 -14.14 18.52
C LYS A 217 0.81 -14.42 18.96
N LEU A 218 -0.10 -13.47 18.85
CA LEU A 218 -1.28 -13.37 19.73
C LEU A 218 -2.61 -12.99 19.05
N ILE A 219 -2.80 -13.21 17.74
CA ILE A 219 -4.12 -12.91 17.15
C ILE A 219 -4.61 -14.11 16.36
N GLU A 220 -5.76 -14.64 16.79
CA GLU A 220 -6.53 -15.64 16.06
C GLU A 220 -6.88 -15.13 14.66
N GLY A 221 -6.87 -16.02 13.65
CA GLY A 221 -7.51 -15.74 12.36
C GLY A 221 -6.60 -15.30 11.20
N TYR A 222 -5.27 -15.38 11.30
CA TYR A 222 -4.44 -15.34 10.09
C TYR A 222 -4.76 -16.54 9.22
N THR A 223 -4.95 -16.32 7.92
CA THR A 223 -5.15 -17.37 6.93
C THR A 223 -4.14 -17.17 5.83
N PHE A 224 -2.97 -17.75 6.01
CA PHE A 224 -2.02 -17.93 4.89
C PHE A 224 -2.64 -18.93 3.93
N VAL A 225 -2.77 -18.56 2.66
CA VAL A 225 -3.24 -19.46 1.59
C VAL A 225 -2.20 -19.39 0.50
N VAL A 226 -1.39 -20.44 0.37
CA VAL A 226 -0.40 -20.55 -0.69
C VAL A 226 -0.98 -21.41 -1.81
N ASP A 227 -1.39 -20.80 -2.92
CA ASP A 227 -1.98 -21.52 -4.07
C ASP A 227 -0.97 -22.40 -4.82
N ASP A 228 0.33 -22.12 -4.68
CA ASP A 228 1.42 -22.88 -5.32
C ASP A 228 2.65 -22.88 -4.41
N ALA A 229 2.76 -23.93 -3.58
CA ALA A 229 3.85 -24.08 -2.62
C ALA A 229 5.23 -24.20 -3.28
N SER A 230 5.31 -24.55 -4.56
CA SER A 230 6.58 -24.66 -5.30
C SER A 230 7.27 -23.31 -5.53
N LYS A 231 6.55 -22.21 -5.31
CA LYS A 231 7.05 -20.83 -5.43
C LYS A 231 7.46 -20.20 -4.09
N LEU A 232 7.29 -20.92 -2.98
CA LEU A 232 7.88 -20.51 -1.71
C LEU A 232 9.41 -20.67 -1.84
N PRO A 233 10.21 -19.69 -1.37
CA PRO A 233 11.64 -19.84 -1.47
C PRO A 233 12.10 -21.05 -0.65
N PHE A 234 12.81 -21.94 -1.32
CA PHE A 234 13.52 -23.06 -0.71
C PHE A 234 14.71 -22.50 0.05
N GLY A 235 14.79 -22.76 1.35
CA GLY A 235 15.89 -22.25 2.18
C GLY A 235 16.05 -22.96 3.51
N GLY A 236 15.45 -24.16 3.67
CA GLY A 236 15.85 -25.10 4.71
C GLY A 236 17.15 -25.80 4.32
N ASP A 237 18.01 -26.11 5.29
CA ASP A 237 19.22 -26.92 5.12
C ASP A 237 18.93 -28.35 4.62
N ASP A 238 17.65 -28.76 4.62
CA ASP A 238 17.14 -30.08 4.24
C ASP A 238 16.56 -30.14 2.83
N ASN A 239 16.66 -29.04 2.06
CA ASN A 239 16.16 -28.95 0.68
C ASN A 239 14.61 -29.06 0.58
N GLN A 240 13.88 -28.85 1.69
CA GLN A 240 12.42 -28.77 1.71
C GLN A 240 11.93 -27.32 1.65
N PRO A 241 10.69 -27.06 1.20
CA PRO A 241 10.06 -25.75 1.31
C PRO A 241 9.78 -25.45 2.79
N HIS A 242 10.30 -24.33 3.26
CA HIS A 242 10.15 -23.88 4.63
C HIS A 242 9.48 -22.51 4.65
N ILE A 243 8.65 -22.27 5.66
CA ILE A 243 8.16 -20.92 5.99
C ILE A 243 8.87 -20.48 7.26
N TRP A 244 9.89 -19.64 7.10
CA TRP A 244 10.61 -19.03 8.22
C TRP A 244 10.04 -17.66 8.53
N GLY A 245 10.07 -17.30 9.81
CA GLY A 245 9.92 -15.91 10.19
C GLY A 245 10.27 -15.65 11.64
N THR A 246 10.08 -14.40 12.05
CA THR A 246 10.35 -13.98 13.42
C THR A 246 9.08 -13.38 14.02
N TYR A 247 8.67 -13.91 15.18
CA TYR A 247 7.61 -13.33 16.00
C TYR A 247 8.02 -11.95 16.53
N LYS A 248 7.05 -11.11 16.90
CA LYS A 248 7.33 -9.77 17.50
C LYS A 248 8.25 -9.79 18.74
N ASN A 249 8.31 -10.89 19.48
CA ASN A 249 9.19 -11.05 20.64
C ASN A 249 10.63 -11.49 20.27
N GLY A 250 10.96 -11.53 18.97
CA GLY A 250 12.26 -11.94 18.46
C GLY A 250 12.46 -13.45 18.33
N GLN A 251 11.47 -14.27 18.73
CA GLN A 251 11.55 -15.72 18.58
C GLN A 251 11.36 -16.09 17.10
N GLN A 252 12.26 -16.92 16.56
CA GLN A 252 12.10 -17.45 15.21
C GLN A 252 11.10 -18.60 15.20
N PHE A 253 10.37 -18.74 14.10
CA PHE A 253 9.61 -19.95 13.76
C PHE A 253 10.08 -20.47 12.41
N ASP A 254 9.99 -21.78 12.29
CA ASP A 254 10.27 -22.50 11.07
C ASP A 254 9.19 -23.56 10.90
N ILE A 255 8.49 -23.51 9.78
CA ILE A 255 7.46 -24.47 9.43
C ILE A 255 7.94 -25.19 8.19
N SER A 256 8.48 -26.39 8.38
CA SER A 256 8.74 -27.33 7.28
C SER A 256 7.41 -27.76 6.68
N LEU A 257 7.26 -27.54 5.38
CA LEU A 257 6.18 -28.11 4.60
C LEU A 257 6.65 -29.48 4.11
N PRO A 258 5.89 -30.56 4.33
CA PRO A 258 6.27 -31.86 3.79
C PRO A 258 6.29 -31.80 2.25
N ASP A 259 7.07 -32.68 1.61
CA ASP A 259 7.31 -32.79 0.15
C ASP A 259 6.06 -33.05 -0.73
N ILE A 260 4.86 -32.81 -0.21
CA ILE A 260 3.59 -33.01 -0.89
C ILE A 260 3.19 -31.68 -1.53
N ILE A 261 2.87 -31.72 -2.82
CA ILE A 261 2.26 -30.60 -3.53
C ILE A 261 0.87 -30.36 -2.94
N TYR A 262 0.71 -29.28 -2.19
CA TYR A 262 -0.60 -28.84 -1.70
C TYR A 262 -1.19 -27.81 -2.66
N ASP A 263 -2.46 -27.99 -3.04
CA ASP A 263 -3.23 -26.96 -3.76
C ASP A 263 -3.49 -25.72 -2.88
N SER A 264 -3.51 -25.90 -1.56
CA SER A 264 -3.49 -24.83 -0.57
C SER A 264 -3.04 -25.37 0.79
N VAL A 265 -2.27 -24.58 1.53
CA VAL A 265 -1.98 -24.83 2.94
C VAL A 265 -2.60 -23.70 3.75
N GLN A 266 -3.51 -24.03 4.67
CA GLN A 266 -4.10 -23.08 5.61
C GLN A 266 -3.47 -23.25 6.99
N PHE A 267 -2.75 -22.22 7.45
CA PHE A 267 -2.25 -22.16 8.81
C PHE A 267 -3.23 -21.44 9.71
N THR A 268 -3.86 -22.16 10.62
CA THR A 268 -4.63 -21.55 11.71
C THR A 268 -3.79 -21.61 12.97
N THR A 269 -3.24 -20.47 13.40
CA THR A 269 -2.56 -20.40 14.69
C THR A 269 -3.61 -20.39 15.79
N LYS A 270 -3.69 -21.49 16.55
CA LYS A 270 -4.38 -21.50 17.84
C LYS A 270 -3.35 -21.18 18.93
N ALA A 271 -3.63 -20.21 19.79
CA ALA A 271 -2.81 -20.02 20.98
C ALA A 271 -2.88 -21.31 21.81
N VAL A 272 -1.72 -21.93 22.07
CA VAL A 272 -1.62 -23.06 22.98
C VAL A 272 -0.92 -22.55 24.23
N CYS A 273 -1.64 -22.51 25.35
CA CYS A 273 -1.05 -22.14 26.62
C CYS A 273 -0.06 -23.23 27.03
N THR A 274 1.20 -22.88 27.28
CA THR A 274 2.17 -23.85 27.81
C THR A 274 1.84 -24.28 29.24
N ASN A 275 1.14 -23.42 29.99
CA ASN A 275 0.50 -23.72 31.27
C ASN A 275 -0.87 -23.02 31.25
N GLN A 276 -1.95 -23.75 30.98
CA GLN A 276 -3.30 -23.19 31.07
C GLN A 276 -3.60 -22.87 32.54
N PRO A 277 -4.00 -21.63 32.89
CA PRO A 277 -4.45 -21.35 34.24
C PRO A 277 -5.62 -22.27 34.60
N ASP A 278 -5.64 -22.83 35.82
CA ASP A 278 -6.73 -23.72 36.25
C ASP A 278 -8.12 -23.06 36.18
N ALA A 279 -8.18 -21.72 36.14
CA ALA A 279 -9.40 -20.92 36.06
C ALA A 279 -9.71 -20.37 34.65
N ASP A 280 -8.95 -20.74 33.63
CA ASP A 280 -9.26 -20.43 32.22
C ASP A 280 -10.21 -21.51 31.68
N LEU A 281 -11.50 -21.25 31.82
CA LEU A 281 -12.57 -22.17 31.44
C LEU A 281 -12.97 -22.01 29.97
N THR A 282 -12.56 -20.91 29.32
CA THR A 282 -12.82 -20.66 27.90
C THR A 282 -11.72 -21.18 26.99
N GLY A 283 -10.54 -21.50 27.54
CA GLY A 283 -9.37 -21.98 26.81
C GLY A 283 -8.68 -20.89 26.00
N ASP A 284 -8.81 -19.62 26.41
CA ASP A 284 -8.25 -18.44 25.73
C ASP A 284 -6.89 -17.98 26.30
N CYS A 285 -6.34 -18.74 27.25
CA CYS A 285 -5.10 -18.48 27.99
C CYS A 285 -5.12 -17.25 28.91
N VAL A 286 -6.28 -16.69 29.21
CA VAL A 286 -6.46 -15.56 30.13
C VAL A 286 -7.56 -15.92 31.14
N VAL A 287 -7.47 -15.41 32.37
CA VAL A 287 -8.59 -15.48 33.32
C VAL A 287 -9.30 -14.14 33.28
N ASN A 288 -10.51 -14.11 32.73
CA ASN A 288 -11.30 -12.91 32.53
C ASN A 288 -12.79 -13.12 32.87
N THR A 289 -13.62 -12.12 32.58
CA THR A 289 -15.06 -12.17 32.93
C THR A 289 -15.84 -13.23 32.15
N SER A 290 -15.31 -13.68 31.00
CA SER A 290 -15.89 -14.77 30.21
C SER A 290 -15.73 -16.10 30.94
N ASP A 291 -14.58 -16.36 31.55
CA ASP A 291 -14.36 -17.55 32.38
C ASP A 291 -15.26 -17.54 33.62
N LEU A 292 -15.45 -16.38 34.24
CA LEU A 292 -16.39 -16.22 35.34
C LEU A 292 -17.84 -16.52 34.91
N ALA A 293 -18.23 -16.14 33.69
CA ALA A 293 -19.56 -16.43 33.17
C ALA A 293 -19.75 -17.94 32.93
N VAL A 294 -18.75 -18.63 32.39
CA VAL A 294 -18.75 -20.09 32.25
C VAL A 294 -18.86 -20.75 33.62
N PHE A 295 -18.00 -20.36 34.57
CA PHE A 295 -18.03 -20.87 35.94
C PHE A 295 -19.40 -20.69 36.61
N ALA A 296 -19.99 -19.50 36.49
CA ALA A 296 -21.30 -19.20 37.06
C ALA A 296 -22.41 -20.03 36.43
N SER A 297 -22.34 -20.28 35.11
CA SER A 297 -23.31 -21.13 34.41
C SER A 297 -23.24 -22.58 34.87
N GLU A 298 -22.03 -23.14 34.99
CA GLU A 298 -21.82 -24.50 35.48
C GLU A 298 -22.24 -24.66 36.94
N TRP A 299 -21.98 -23.63 37.76
CA TRP A 299 -22.40 -23.60 39.16
C TRP A 299 -23.93 -23.57 39.31
N LEU A 300 -24.63 -22.77 38.48
CA LEU A 300 -26.09 -22.73 38.48
C LEU A 300 -26.71 -24.05 38.01
N ASP A 301 -26.12 -24.69 36.98
CA ASP A 301 -26.61 -25.97 36.44
C ASP A 301 -26.39 -27.16 37.38
N SER A 302 -25.34 -27.11 38.19
CA SER A 302 -24.99 -28.16 39.15
C SER A 302 -25.59 -27.93 40.55
N GLY A 303 -25.77 -26.68 40.96
CA GLY A 303 -26.23 -26.31 42.31
C GLY A 303 -27.74 -26.28 42.51
N LEU A 304 -28.55 -26.37 41.44
CA LEU A 304 -30.02 -26.33 41.50
C LEU A 304 -30.69 -27.70 41.32
N LYS A 305 -29.93 -28.81 41.44
CA LYS A 305 -30.48 -30.18 41.43
C LYS A 305 -30.70 -30.75 42.82
#